data_AF-A0A7C5L0I1-F1
#
_entry.id   AF-A0A7C5L0I1-F1
#
_cell.length_a   1.000
_cell.length_b   1.000
_cell.length_c   1.000
_cell.angle_alpha   90.00
_cell.angle_beta   90.00
_cell.angle_gamma   90.00
#
_symmetry.space_group_name_H-M   'P 1'
#
loop_
_entity.id
_entity.type
_entity.pdbx_description
1 polymer ?
#
loop_
_entity_poly.entity_id
_entity_poly.type
_entity_poly.pdbx_seq_one_letter_code
_entity_poly.pdbx_strand_id
1 'polypeptide(L)'
;MRSSPQVCVLYMAAKIRFLFVSPFLLPTHKKTYFYPMKILMYFAFYLFKIVLKPGLRLYHRRTQIQGKKHLRKRGPCILAANHPATILDPLNAAAVMPRPVYFLANAGLFASPFGKWFFGTFFCIPVQRYEDTGGKPLQNEQSFAAARQFLAEGGCLFIAPESTSLPAYHLRKLKTGAARIGLQTEAEHDFQLDLVLQPVGLNYDNTRKFRSRLFLNIGEPLPFAPYQQQYLENPRAAVRAYTDELQKQMGQLLLDTRDEEEEELIPLAREIVRGKKQLSPKEEFFKLQQALKKWHRLRDQSAEQWSAFRQTMKNYEQRLREWQINHRALLRQHIKPANMLLLLLGALPALYGWLNNLLPVTTLCRLSRKLNQDPSYDPTYKFGIALIAFPLFYALQIWAFAKWAPLSIAWHGYELSAWLYFASLIPAGIFYEWYAERLRDFRALLRYQKLLSRQPIELAELHQMRLEVEKYH
;
A
#
# COMPACT_ATOMS: atom_id res chain seq x y z
N MET A 1 10.93 -33.50 31.63
CA MET A 1 11.79 -32.38 32.08
C MET A 1 10.99 -31.09 32.02
N ARG A 2 10.56 -30.59 33.18
CA ARG A 2 9.79 -29.34 33.33
C ARG A 2 10.76 -28.16 33.28
N SER A 3 10.72 -27.36 32.21
CA SER A 3 11.46 -26.09 32.14
C SER A 3 10.73 -25.02 32.94
N SER A 4 11.41 -24.45 33.94
CA SER A 4 10.87 -23.47 34.88
C SER A 4 10.57 -22.11 34.24
N PRO A 5 9.58 -21.36 34.76
CA PRO A 5 9.20 -20.02 34.27
C PRO A 5 10.31 -18.94 34.40
N GLN A 6 11.43 -19.25 35.06
CA GLN A 6 12.55 -18.32 35.23
C GLN A 6 13.36 -18.11 33.93
N VAL A 7 13.37 -19.08 33.00
CA VAL A 7 14.12 -18.96 31.74
C VAL A 7 13.47 -17.95 30.77
N CYS A 8 12.15 -17.79 30.81
CA CYS A 8 11.44 -16.78 30.00
C CYS A 8 11.69 -15.34 30.48
N VAL A 9 11.82 -15.14 31.79
CA VAL A 9 12.08 -13.80 32.38
C VAL A 9 13.50 -13.34 32.08
N LEU A 10 14.48 -14.25 32.10
CA LEU A 10 15.87 -13.95 31.71
C LEU A 10 16.01 -13.60 30.22
N TYR A 11 15.22 -14.24 29.34
CA TYR A 11 15.22 -13.92 27.90
C TYR A 11 14.57 -12.56 27.59
N MET A 12 13.55 -12.15 28.37
CA MET A 12 12.99 -10.79 28.29
C MET A 12 13.92 -9.74 28.89
N ALA A 13 14.59 -10.04 30.01
CA ALA A 13 15.55 -9.14 30.65
C ALA A 13 16.78 -8.87 29.76
N ALA A 14 17.25 -9.86 29.00
CA ALA A 14 18.34 -9.68 28.04
C ALA A 14 17.96 -8.75 26.86
N LYS A 15 16.69 -8.70 26.46
CA LYS A 15 16.19 -7.74 25.45
C LYS A 15 16.00 -6.32 26.01
N ILE A 16 15.76 -6.20 27.32
CA ILE A 16 15.62 -4.90 27.99
C ILE A 16 17.00 -4.30 28.33
N ARG A 17 18.01 -5.13 28.62
CA ARG A 17 19.39 -4.68 28.82
C ARG A 17 20.04 -4.09 27.56
N PHE A 18 19.53 -4.39 26.37
CA PHE A 18 19.99 -3.78 25.11
C PHE A 18 19.48 -2.34 24.89
N LEU A 19 18.60 -1.82 25.76
CA LEU A 19 18.15 -0.42 25.76
C LEU A 19 19.05 0.50 26.61
N PHE A 20 19.98 -0.06 27.38
CA PHE A 20 20.84 0.69 28.28
C PHE A 20 22.28 0.21 28.12
N VAL A 21 23.06 0.91 27.29
CA VAL A 21 24.50 1.23 27.43
C VAL A 21 25.00 1.72 26.07
N SER A 22 25.14 3.05 25.92
CA SER A 22 26.43 3.69 25.64
C SER A 22 26.26 5.21 25.79
N PRO A 23 27.03 5.88 26.66
CA PRO A 23 27.01 7.33 26.81
C PRO A 23 27.94 7.94 25.76
N PHE A 24 27.40 8.45 24.66
CA PHE A 24 28.17 9.31 23.75
C PHE A 24 27.90 10.76 24.13
N LEU A 25 28.89 11.36 24.77
CA LEU A 25 28.98 12.79 25.08
C LEU A 25 29.03 13.58 23.77
N LEU A 26 28.06 14.48 23.56
CA LEU A 26 28.20 15.64 22.67
C LEU A 26 27.54 16.88 23.30
N PRO A 27 28.01 18.09 22.96
CA PRO A 27 27.99 19.25 23.84
C PRO A 27 26.70 20.06 23.76
N THR A 28 26.52 20.80 24.85
CA THR A 28 25.63 21.93 25.10
C THR A 28 25.17 22.71 23.87
N HIS A 29 23.87 22.69 23.55
CA HIS A 29 23.04 23.90 23.43
C HIS A 29 21.53 23.57 23.38
N LYS A 30 20.84 23.88 24.48
CA LYS A 30 19.41 24.20 24.68
C LYS A 30 18.36 23.64 23.69
N LYS A 31 17.80 22.47 24.01
CA LYS A 31 16.40 22.27 24.49
C LYS A 31 16.20 20.79 24.76
N THR A 32 16.28 20.44 26.03
CA THR A 32 16.07 19.09 26.56
C THR A 32 14.60 18.70 26.37
N TYR A 33 14.24 18.13 25.22
CA TYR A 33 12.98 17.39 25.10
C TYR A 33 13.09 16.16 25.99
N PHE A 34 12.43 16.25 27.15
CA PHE A 34 12.39 15.26 28.23
C PHE A 34 12.32 13.81 27.71
N TYR A 35 13.30 12.98 28.10
CA TYR A 35 13.35 11.52 27.90
C TYR A 35 12.00 10.76 28.09
N PRO A 36 11.12 11.07 29.08
CA PRO A 36 9.83 10.36 29.21
C PRO A 36 8.90 10.59 28.02
N MET A 37 9.00 11.71 27.32
CA MET A 37 8.16 12.01 26.16
C MET A 37 8.54 11.14 24.95
N LYS A 38 9.85 10.86 24.77
CA LYS A 38 10.32 9.90 23.76
C LYS A 38 9.79 8.50 24.08
N ILE A 39 9.87 8.04 25.34
CA ILE A 39 9.35 6.72 25.76
C ILE A 39 7.85 6.60 25.49
N LEU A 40 7.05 7.60 25.90
CA LEU A 40 5.62 7.63 25.66
C LEU A 40 5.29 7.59 24.16
N MET A 41 6.07 8.31 23.35
CA MET A 41 5.90 8.32 21.90
C MET A 41 6.27 6.98 21.25
N TYR A 42 7.34 6.32 21.72
CA TYR A 42 7.66 4.95 21.29
C TYR A 42 6.53 3.98 21.69
N PHE A 43 6.00 4.08 22.89
CA PHE A 43 4.86 3.28 23.34
C PHE A 43 3.63 3.52 22.46
N ALA A 44 3.27 4.78 22.20
CA ALA A 44 2.18 5.17 21.32
C ALA A 44 2.38 4.64 19.89
N PHE A 45 3.60 4.67 19.36
CA PHE A 45 3.93 4.09 18.06
C PHE A 45 3.72 2.58 18.00
N TYR A 46 4.19 1.86 19.02
CA TYR A 46 4.02 0.40 19.07
C TYR A 46 2.56 0.02 19.27
N LEU A 47 1.81 0.76 20.10
CA LEU A 47 0.37 0.59 20.25
C LEU A 47 -0.37 0.86 18.93
N PHE A 48 -0.03 1.96 18.25
CA PHE A 48 -0.54 2.28 16.93
C PHE A 48 -0.26 1.14 15.93
N LYS A 49 0.94 0.55 15.96
CA LYS A 49 1.28 -0.61 15.12
C LYS A 49 0.47 -1.86 15.42
N ILE A 50 0.09 -2.10 16.67
CA ILE A 50 -0.74 -3.24 17.07
C ILE A 50 -2.13 -3.13 16.42
N VAL A 51 -2.67 -1.91 16.28
CA VAL A 51 -3.95 -1.66 15.59
C VAL A 51 -3.78 -1.61 14.08
N LEU A 52 -2.73 -0.93 13.60
CA LEU A 52 -2.49 -0.70 12.18
C LEU A 52 -2.21 -1.99 11.41
N LYS A 53 -1.37 -2.89 11.94
CA LYS A 53 -0.96 -4.10 11.20
C LYS A 53 -2.14 -5.05 10.91
N PRO A 54 -3.03 -5.39 11.86
CA PRO A 54 -4.26 -6.12 11.57
C PRO A 54 -5.15 -5.38 10.58
N GLY A 55 -5.32 -4.06 10.72
CA GLY A 55 -6.10 -3.25 9.79
C GLY A 55 -5.59 -3.33 8.35
N LEU A 56 -4.27 -3.19 8.14
CA LEU A 56 -3.64 -3.33 6.83
C LEU A 56 -3.69 -4.77 6.31
N ARG A 57 -3.60 -5.80 7.17
CA ARG A 57 -3.78 -7.22 6.79
C ARG A 57 -5.23 -7.54 6.41
N LEU A 58 -6.20 -6.82 6.98
CA LEU A 58 -7.60 -6.94 6.61
C LEU A 58 -7.86 -6.23 5.27
N TYR A 59 -7.32 -5.02 5.12
CA TYR A 59 -7.45 -4.21 3.91
C TYR A 59 -6.73 -4.84 2.70
N HIS A 60 -5.52 -5.34 2.88
CA HIS A 60 -4.76 -6.05 1.86
C HIS A 60 -4.81 -7.56 2.08
N ARG A 61 -5.40 -8.31 1.14
CA ARG A 61 -5.47 -9.78 1.26
C ARG A 61 -4.08 -10.42 1.32
N ARG A 62 -3.10 -9.81 0.66
CA ARG A 62 -1.71 -10.27 0.68
C ARG A 62 -0.77 -9.08 0.48
N THR A 63 0.13 -8.91 1.43
CA THR A 63 1.26 -7.98 1.35
C THR A 63 2.55 -8.79 1.28
N GLN A 64 3.37 -8.56 0.27
CA GLN A 64 4.68 -9.19 0.14
C GLN A 64 5.76 -8.10 0.12
N ILE A 65 6.88 -8.36 0.75
CA ILE A 65 7.97 -7.40 0.92
C ILE A 65 9.25 -8.03 0.40
N GLN A 66 9.96 -7.32 -0.48
CA GLN A 66 11.31 -7.62 -0.92
C GLN A 66 12.27 -6.53 -0.43
N GLY A 67 13.54 -6.88 -0.21
CA GLY A 67 14.56 -5.92 0.23
C GLY A 67 14.45 -5.50 1.69
N LYS A 68 13.71 -6.24 2.53
CA LYS A 68 13.57 -5.94 3.97
C LYS A 68 14.92 -5.84 4.71
N LYS A 69 15.95 -6.53 4.20
CA LYS A 69 17.32 -6.49 4.74
C LYS A 69 18.01 -5.12 4.55
N HIS A 70 17.60 -4.34 3.54
CA HIS A 70 18.16 -3.02 3.24
C HIS A 70 17.67 -1.94 4.23
N LEU A 71 16.53 -2.18 4.88
CA LEU A 71 15.94 -1.22 5.80
C LEU A 71 16.88 -0.84 6.93
N ARG A 72 17.16 0.45 7.01
CA ARG A 72 17.96 1.03 8.08
C ARG A 72 17.27 0.89 9.43
N LYS A 73 17.90 0.12 10.33
CA LYS A 73 17.37 -0.20 11.66
C LYS A 73 17.67 0.89 12.70
N ARG A 74 18.75 1.65 12.51
CA ARG A 74 19.28 2.68 13.43
C ARG A 74 19.90 3.81 12.64
N GLY A 75 20.09 4.98 13.28
CA GLY A 75 20.63 6.15 12.63
C GLY A 75 19.64 6.84 11.68
N PRO A 76 20.01 8.01 11.14
CA PRO A 76 19.12 8.85 10.36
C PRO A 76 18.76 8.23 9.01
N CYS A 77 17.49 8.35 8.60
CA CYS A 77 17.00 7.73 7.36
C CYS A 77 15.85 8.53 6.74
N ILE A 78 15.91 8.76 5.42
CA ILE A 78 14.78 9.25 4.63
C ILE A 78 14.20 8.07 3.85
N LEU A 79 12.93 7.72 4.04
CA LEU A 79 12.20 6.75 3.21
C LEU A 79 11.52 7.50 2.07
N ALA A 80 11.98 7.27 0.85
CA ALA A 80 11.38 7.85 -0.35
C ALA A 80 10.51 6.82 -1.06
N ALA A 81 9.21 7.07 -1.19
CA ALA A 81 8.28 6.17 -1.86
C ALA A 81 7.42 6.89 -2.90
N ASN A 82 6.98 6.16 -3.93
CA ASN A 82 5.91 6.63 -4.81
C ASN A 82 4.60 6.81 -4.00
N HIS A 83 3.67 7.59 -4.54
CA HIS A 83 2.47 8.02 -3.80
C HIS A 83 1.15 7.70 -4.51
N PRO A 84 0.75 6.42 -4.66
CA PRO A 84 -0.46 6.06 -5.39
C PRO A 84 -1.74 5.96 -4.53
N ALA A 85 -1.64 5.90 -3.21
CA ALA A 85 -2.77 5.61 -2.32
C ALA A 85 -2.88 6.56 -1.12
N THR A 86 -2.32 7.76 -1.23
CA THR A 86 -2.41 8.85 -0.23
C THR A 86 -2.03 8.35 1.16
N ILE A 87 -2.95 8.20 2.13
CA ILE A 87 -2.60 7.81 3.50
C ILE A 87 -2.10 6.36 3.61
N LEU A 88 -2.49 5.48 2.68
CA LEU A 88 -2.09 4.07 2.77
C LEU A 88 -0.60 3.90 2.50
N ASP A 89 0.03 4.81 1.75
CA ASP A 89 1.46 4.77 1.44
C ASP A 89 2.34 4.95 2.69
N PRO A 90 2.21 6.06 3.46
CA PRO A 90 2.95 6.24 4.70
C PRO A 90 2.60 5.17 5.75
N LEU A 91 1.35 4.72 5.81
CA LEU A 91 0.94 3.66 6.74
C LEU A 91 1.60 2.31 6.42
N ASN A 92 1.64 1.91 5.15
CA ASN A 92 2.30 0.68 4.72
C ASN A 92 3.83 0.78 4.94
N ALA A 93 4.45 1.93 4.65
CA ALA A 93 5.86 2.16 4.95
C ALA A 93 6.15 2.03 6.46
N ALA A 94 5.35 2.70 7.30
CA ALA A 94 5.49 2.66 8.75
C ALA A 94 5.31 1.26 9.33
N ALA A 95 4.37 0.48 8.80
CA ALA A 95 4.09 -0.88 9.24
C ALA A 95 5.30 -1.81 9.05
N VAL A 96 6.11 -1.58 8.01
CA VAL A 96 7.29 -2.39 7.68
C VAL A 96 8.55 -1.93 8.40
N MET A 97 8.69 -0.63 8.68
CA MET A 97 9.86 -0.12 9.39
C MET A 97 9.99 -0.68 10.81
N PRO A 98 11.19 -0.95 11.33
CA PRO A 98 11.38 -1.43 12.70
C PRO A 98 11.31 -0.31 13.75
N ARG A 99 11.29 0.96 13.33
CA ARG A 99 11.38 2.17 14.16
C ARG A 99 10.27 3.18 13.82
N PRO A 100 10.00 4.18 14.69
CA PRO A 100 9.08 5.27 14.39
C PRO A 100 9.45 6.01 13.10
N VAL A 101 8.43 6.35 12.32
CA VAL A 101 8.54 7.08 11.05
C VAL A 101 7.71 8.34 11.16
N TYR A 102 8.32 9.49 10.90
CA TYR A 102 7.62 10.77 10.75
C TYR A 102 7.25 11.01 9.29
N PHE A 103 6.14 11.68 9.04
CA PHE A 103 5.65 11.98 7.70
C PHE A 103 5.70 13.48 7.46
N LEU A 104 6.16 13.88 6.27
CA LEU A 104 5.86 15.22 5.79
C LEU A 104 4.40 15.23 5.32
N ALA A 105 3.53 15.91 6.08
CA ALA A 105 2.10 15.93 5.86
C ALA A 105 1.65 17.30 5.37
N ASN A 106 0.60 17.33 4.54
CA ASN A 106 0.05 18.58 4.02
C ASN A 106 -0.36 19.50 5.18
N ALA A 107 0.11 20.75 5.18
CA ALA A 107 -0.26 21.78 6.15
C ALA A 107 -1.78 21.99 6.27
N GLY A 108 -2.55 21.75 5.20
CA GLY A 108 -4.03 21.78 5.24
C GLY A 108 -4.65 20.79 6.24
N LEU A 109 -3.98 19.66 6.52
CA LEU A 109 -4.41 18.71 7.55
C LEU A 109 -4.35 19.29 8.97
N PHE A 110 -3.55 20.34 9.16
CA PHE A 110 -3.40 21.07 10.43
C PHE A 110 -4.28 22.32 10.48
N ALA A 111 -5.23 22.51 9.55
CA ALA A 111 -6.08 23.70 9.57
C ALA A 111 -7.08 23.69 10.75
N SER A 112 -7.63 22.52 11.09
CA SER A 112 -8.63 22.38 12.16
C SER A 112 -7.96 22.17 13.54
N PRO A 113 -8.60 22.57 14.66
CA PRO A 113 -8.09 22.33 16.01
C PRO A 113 -7.81 20.84 16.30
N PHE A 114 -8.73 19.97 15.85
CA PHE A 114 -8.54 18.52 15.92
C PHE A 114 -7.36 18.05 15.06
N GLY A 115 -7.22 18.57 13.84
CA GLY A 115 -6.10 18.26 12.95
C GLY A 115 -4.75 18.67 13.54
N LYS A 116 -4.66 19.87 14.12
CA LYS A 116 -3.45 20.35 14.83
C LYS A 116 -3.10 19.44 16.00
N TRP A 117 -4.08 19.09 16.83
CA TRP A 117 -3.85 18.19 17.96
C TRP A 117 -3.44 16.79 17.48
N PHE A 118 -4.17 16.20 16.54
CA PHE A 118 -3.91 14.84 16.06
C PHE A 118 -2.57 14.78 15.31
N PHE A 119 -2.40 15.49 14.20
CA PHE A 119 -1.17 15.42 13.41
C PHE A 119 0.04 16.07 14.12
N GLY A 120 -0.18 17.03 15.03
CA GLY A 120 0.89 17.56 15.88
C GLY A 120 1.35 16.59 16.97
N THR A 121 0.46 15.70 17.43
CA THR A 121 0.79 14.63 18.39
C THR A 121 1.34 13.38 17.71
N PHE A 122 0.89 13.08 16.48
CA PHE A 122 1.24 11.88 15.74
C PHE A 122 2.22 12.18 14.60
N PHE A 123 3.51 11.93 14.85
CA PHE A 123 4.56 11.66 13.84
C PHE A 123 4.50 12.47 12.52
N CYS A 124 4.11 13.74 12.52
CA CYS A 124 4.00 14.52 11.29
C CYS A 124 4.73 15.86 11.41
N ILE A 125 5.38 16.25 10.31
CA ILE A 125 5.96 17.58 10.11
C ILE A 125 5.14 18.26 9.01
N PRO A 126 4.51 19.43 9.26
CA PRO A 126 3.66 20.10 8.28
C PRO A 126 4.50 20.64 7.12
N VAL A 127 4.05 20.45 5.88
CA VAL A 127 4.68 20.98 4.64
C VAL A 127 3.60 21.55 3.72
N GLN A 128 3.85 22.71 3.12
CA GLN A 128 2.98 23.31 2.12
C GLN A 128 3.26 22.75 0.72
N ARG A 129 2.20 22.48 -0.05
CA ARG A 129 2.30 22.14 -1.48
C ARG A 129 1.95 23.37 -2.31
N TYR A 130 2.62 23.54 -3.44
CA TYR A 130 2.35 24.68 -4.33
C TYR A 130 0.91 24.69 -4.85
N GLU A 131 0.34 23.51 -5.10
CA GLU A 131 -1.07 23.39 -5.51
C GLU A 131 -2.05 23.96 -4.45
N ASP A 132 -1.64 23.98 -3.17
CA ASP A 132 -2.46 24.45 -2.05
C ASP A 132 -2.20 25.91 -1.66
N THR A 133 -1.19 26.58 -2.25
CA THR A 133 -0.84 27.97 -1.90
C THR A 133 -1.63 29.02 -2.68
N GLY A 134 -2.47 28.61 -3.63
CA GLY A 134 -3.22 29.54 -4.49
C GLY A 134 -2.31 30.51 -5.25
N GLY A 135 -1.10 30.07 -5.62
CA GLY A 135 -0.09 30.90 -6.30
C GLY A 135 0.88 31.64 -5.38
N LYS A 136 0.74 31.57 -4.05
CA LYS A 136 1.71 32.18 -3.12
C LYS A 136 3.04 31.41 -3.09
N PRO A 137 4.17 32.10 -2.83
CA PRO A 137 5.47 31.44 -2.68
C PRO A 137 5.45 30.46 -1.50
N LEU A 138 6.07 29.30 -1.69
CA LEU A 138 6.16 28.23 -0.70
C LEU A 138 6.96 28.70 0.53
N GLN A 139 6.37 28.64 1.72
CA GLN A 139 7.07 28.92 2.98
C GLN A 139 7.50 27.62 3.68
N ASN A 140 8.26 26.78 2.98
CA ASN A 140 8.66 25.45 3.46
C ASN A 140 9.97 25.43 4.26
N GLU A 141 10.69 26.55 4.38
CA GLU A 141 12.00 26.56 5.05
C GLU A 141 11.92 26.15 6.53
N GLN A 142 10.87 26.56 7.26
CA GLN A 142 10.66 26.11 8.63
C GLN A 142 10.40 24.60 8.72
N SER A 143 9.59 24.07 7.81
CA SER A 143 9.30 22.64 7.72
C SER A 143 10.55 21.82 7.37
N PHE A 144 11.37 22.33 6.46
CA PHE A 144 12.62 21.70 6.08
C PHE A 144 13.62 21.75 7.24
N ALA A 145 13.74 22.88 7.94
CA ALA A 145 14.57 22.97 9.15
C ALA A 145 14.14 21.97 10.22
N ALA A 146 12.84 21.83 10.48
CA ALA A 146 12.32 20.82 11.41
C ALA A 146 12.63 19.39 10.96
N ALA A 147 12.54 19.10 9.66
CA ALA A 147 12.92 17.80 9.10
C ALA A 147 14.42 17.53 9.25
N ARG A 148 15.30 18.51 8.99
CA ARG A 148 16.75 18.39 9.17
C ARG A 148 17.12 18.16 10.63
N GLN A 149 16.55 18.93 11.56
CA GLN A 149 16.76 18.72 13.00
C GLN A 149 16.32 17.31 13.43
N PHE A 150 15.14 16.87 12.98
CA PHE A 150 14.65 15.52 13.30
C PHE A 150 15.57 14.41 12.76
N LEU A 151 16.13 14.59 11.56
CA LEU A 151 17.13 13.68 11.00
C LEU A 151 18.44 13.73 11.78
N ALA A 152 18.95 14.91 12.15
CA ALA A 152 20.15 15.06 12.98
C ALA A 152 20.03 14.32 14.33
N GLU A 153 18.83 14.27 14.92
CA GLU A 153 18.54 13.45 16.11
C GLU A 153 18.45 11.93 15.84
N GLY A 154 18.85 11.49 14.65
CA GLY A 154 18.82 10.10 14.22
C GLY A 154 17.44 9.60 13.81
N GLY A 155 16.51 10.50 13.46
CA GLY A 155 15.12 10.23 13.08
C GLY A 155 14.93 9.44 11.78
N CYS A 156 13.70 9.00 11.51
CA CYS A 156 13.34 8.38 10.23
C CYS A 156 12.14 9.09 9.61
N LEU A 157 12.34 9.70 8.44
CA LEU A 157 11.37 10.55 7.77
C LEU A 157 10.85 9.87 6.51
N PHE A 158 9.55 9.81 6.31
CA PHE A 158 8.92 9.41 5.06
C PHE A 158 8.63 10.64 4.20
N ILE A 159 8.98 10.53 2.93
CA ILE A 159 8.71 11.54 1.90
C ILE A 159 8.21 10.88 0.63
N ALA A 160 7.21 11.49 0.00
CA ALA A 160 6.75 11.18 -1.34
C ALA A 160 7.33 12.22 -2.32
N PRO A 161 8.47 11.95 -2.99
CA PRO A 161 9.13 12.93 -3.83
C PRO A 161 8.34 13.33 -5.08
N GLU A 162 7.26 12.61 -5.44
CA GLU A 162 6.33 13.01 -6.51
C GLU A 162 5.36 14.14 -6.10
N SER A 163 5.27 14.46 -4.80
CA SER A 163 4.45 15.50 -4.15
C SER A 163 2.92 15.44 -4.25
N THR A 164 2.36 14.82 -5.29
CA THR A 164 0.91 14.64 -5.48
C THR A 164 0.56 13.17 -5.41
N SER A 165 -0.55 12.80 -4.80
CA SER A 165 -1.00 11.41 -4.81
C SER A 165 -1.78 11.12 -6.10
N LEU A 166 -1.34 10.16 -6.91
CA LEU A 166 -2.05 9.72 -8.12
C LEU A 166 -1.88 8.21 -8.29
N PRO A 167 -2.96 7.44 -8.54
CA PRO A 167 -2.90 6.00 -8.69
C PRO A 167 -2.33 5.59 -10.06
N ALA A 168 -1.07 5.93 -10.29
CA ALA A 168 -0.34 5.66 -11.52
C ALA A 168 0.70 4.53 -11.35
N TYR A 169 1.00 3.79 -12.41
CA TYR A 169 2.08 2.80 -12.46
C TYR A 169 3.44 3.44 -12.74
N HIS A 170 3.48 4.43 -13.63
CA HIS A 170 4.70 5.16 -13.96
C HIS A 170 5.21 6.00 -12.80
N LEU A 171 6.53 6.13 -12.68
CA LEU A 171 7.13 7.05 -11.73
C LEU A 171 7.18 8.45 -12.31
N ARG A 172 6.46 9.40 -11.71
CA ARG A 172 6.52 10.79 -12.15
C ARG A 172 7.86 11.42 -11.81
N LYS A 173 8.14 12.54 -12.46
CA LYS A 173 9.35 13.34 -12.19
C LYS A 173 9.42 13.72 -10.71
N LEU A 174 10.50 13.32 -10.06
CA LEU A 174 10.73 13.62 -8.65
C LEU A 174 11.03 15.11 -8.44
N LYS A 175 10.45 15.69 -7.38
CA LYS A 175 10.84 17.01 -6.86
C LYS A 175 12.11 16.86 -6.01
N THR A 176 12.92 17.92 -5.97
CA THR A 176 14.23 17.93 -5.30
C THR A 176 14.19 17.97 -3.78
N GLY A 177 13.01 18.03 -3.16
CA GLY A 177 12.86 18.21 -1.71
C GLY A 177 13.58 17.16 -0.86
N ALA A 178 13.50 15.88 -1.24
CA ALA A 178 14.18 14.80 -0.53
C ALA A 178 15.70 14.95 -0.55
N ALA A 179 16.27 15.24 -1.72
CA ALA A 179 17.70 15.48 -1.91
C ALA A 179 18.17 16.75 -1.18
N ARG A 180 17.40 17.84 -1.24
CA ARG A 180 17.70 19.09 -0.51
C ARG A 180 17.77 18.86 0.99
N ILE A 181 16.75 18.21 1.58
CA ILE A 181 16.72 17.93 3.01
C ILE A 181 17.94 17.08 3.39
N GLY A 182 18.21 15.99 2.66
CA GLY A 182 19.31 15.08 3.00
C GLY A 182 20.70 15.70 2.87
N LEU A 183 21.02 16.30 1.72
CA LEU A 183 22.33 16.92 1.47
C LEU A 183 22.60 18.10 2.40
N GLN A 184 21.58 18.92 2.69
CA GLN A 184 21.74 20.02 3.66
C GLN A 184 21.95 19.50 5.08
N THR A 185 21.21 18.47 5.50
CA THR A 185 21.39 17.88 6.85
C THR A 185 22.81 17.36 7.02
N GLU A 186 23.32 16.66 6.01
CA GLU A 186 24.69 16.13 6.01
C GLU A 186 25.73 17.25 5.98
N ALA A 187 25.54 18.27 5.13
CA ALA A 187 26.45 19.41 5.07
C ALA A 187 26.52 20.21 6.38
N GLU A 188 25.41 20.33 7.13
CA GLU A 188 25.37 20.94 8.46
C GLU A 188 26.18 20.13 9.51
N HIS A 189 26.59 18.90 9.19
CA HIS A 189 27.32 17.98 10.07
C HIS A 189 28.53 17.34 9.36
N ASP A 190 29.17 18.06 8.45
CA ASP A 190 30.40 17.66 7.75
C ASP A 190 30.33 16.27 7.07
N PHE A 191 29.13 15.87 6.64
CA PHE A 191 28.82 14.56 6.05
C PHE A 191 29.19 13.36 6.95
N GLN A 192 29.12 13.53 8.27
CA GLN A 192 29.45 12.50 9.28
C GLN A 192 28.22 11.87 9.95
N LEU A 193 27.00 12.30 9.59
CA LEU A 193 25.76 11.78 10.20
C LEU A 193 25.42 10.35 9.74
N ASP A 194 26.04 9.87 8.65
CA ASP A 194 25.67 8.62 7.98
C ASP A 194 24.16 8.61 7.67
N LEU A 195 23.62 9.69 7.12
CA LEU A 195 22.26 9.71 6.60
C LEU A 195 22.20 8.92 5.30
N VAL A 196 21.13 8.14 5.15
CA VAL A 196 20.80 7.48 3.89
C VAL A 196 19.39 7.80 3.48
N LEU A 197 19.17 7.79 2.16
CA LEU A 197 17.85 7.76 1.58
C LEU A 197 17.54 6.34 1.12
N GLN A 198 16.45 5.79 1.61
CA GLN A 198 15.95 4.46 1.31
C GLN A 198 14.82 4.55 0.27
N PRO A 199 15.06 4.17 -1.00
CA PRO A 199 14.01 4.10 -2.02
C PRO A 199 13.09 2.90 -1.78
N VAL A 200 11.78 3.11 -1.96
CA VAL A 200 10.73 2.11 -1.78
C VAL A 200 9.70 2.21 -2.91
N GLY A 201 9.46 1.10 -3.60
CA GLY A 201 8.37 0.97 -4.58
C GLY A 201 7.13 0.32 -3.97
N LEU A 202 6.01 1.05 -3.94
CA LEU A 202 4.69 0.59 -3.52
C LEU A 202 3.88 0.17 -4.75
N ASN A 203 3.80 -1.14 -4.99
CA ASN A 203 3.12 -1.72 -6.15
C ASN A 203 1.79 -2.34 -5.73
N TYR A 204 0.71 -1.58 -5.91
CA TYR A 204 -0.66 -2.04 -5.64
C TYR A 204 -1.26 -2.70 -6.90
N ASP A 205 -2.00 -3.80 -6.73
CA ASP A 205 -2.84 -4.30 -7.84
C ASP A 205 -3.92 -3.27 -8.20
N ASN A 206 -4.49 -2.64 -7.19
CA ASN A 206 -5.52 -1.63 -7.27
C ASN A 206 -5.58 -0.90 -5.92
N THR A 207 -5.50 0.42 -5.92
CA THR A 207 -5.44 1.21 -4.68
C THR A 207 -6.80 1.34 -3.99
N ARG A 208 -7.90 1.27 -4.76
CA ARG A 208 -9.28 1.55 -4.32
C ARG A 208 -10.10 0.32 -3.97
N LYS A 209 -9.65 -0.86 -4.39
CA LYS A 209 -10.33 -2.14 -4.16
C LYS A 209 -9.92 -2.72 -2.81
N PHE A 210 -10.90 -2.96 -1.94
CA PHE A 210 -10.69 -3.74 -0.72
C PHE A 210 -10.12 -5.13 -1.07
N ARG A 211 -9.23 -5.64 -0.24
CA ARG A 211 -8.55 -6.94 -0.40
C ARG A 211 -7.67 -7.05 -1.64
N SER A 212 -7.32 -5.90 -2.22
CA SER A 212 -6.25 -5.78 -3.21
C SER A 212 -4.90 -6.22 -2.64
N ARG A 213 -4.00 -6.67 -3.50
CA ARG A 213 -2.65 -7.11 -3.10
C ARG A 213 -1.66 -5.96 -3.21
N LEU A 214 -0.61 -6.04 -2.41
CA LEU A 214 0.43 -5.04 -2.34
C LEU A 214 1.82 -5.72 -2.33
N PHE A 215 2.70 -5.26 -3.20
CA PHE A 215 4.10 -5.64 -3.24
C PHE A 215 4.99 -4.43 -2.90
N LEU A 216 5.73 -4.52 -1.80
CA LEU A 216 6.73 -3.54 -1.40
C LEU A 216 8.09 -3.99 -1.90
N ASN A 217 8.69 -3.22 -2.80
CA ASN A 217 10.03 -3.48 -3.30
C ASN A 217 10.98 -2.43 -2.73
N ILE A 218 11.86 -2.83 -1.80
CA ILE A 218 12.77 -1.93 -1.09
C ILE A 218 14.15 -2.01 -1.76
N GLY A 219 14.62 -0.87 -2.28
CA GLY A 219 15.94 -0.78 -2.94
C GLY A 219 17.10 -0.77 -1.94
N GLU A 220 18.32 -0.66 -2.44
CA GLU A 220 19.49 -0.42 -1.58
C GLU A 220 19.47 1.01 -1.03
N PRO A 221 20.00 1.26 0.17
CA PRO A 221 20.09 2.61 0.72
C PRO A 221 21.10 3.46 -0.08
N LEU A 222 20.73 4.70 -0.38
CA LEU A 222 21.56 5.68 -1.08
C LEU A 222 22.21 6.61 -0.06
N PRO A 223 23.53 6.48 0.20
CA PRO A 223 24.24 7.40 1.09
C PRO A 223 24.39 8.78 0.47
N PHE A 224 24.44 9.82 1.30
CA PHE A 224 24.68 11.19 0.86
C PHE A 224 26.17 11.56 0.81
N ALA A 225 27.02 10.93 1.64
CA ALA A 225 28.46 11.19 1.72
C ALA A 225 29.20 11.21 0.36
N PRO A 226 28.92 10.30 -0.62
CA PRO A 226 29.58 10.35 -1.92
C PRO A 226 29.34 11.64 -2.74
N TYR A 227 28.30 12.42 -2.39
CA TYR A 227 27.97 13.67 -3.05
C TYR A 227 28.59 14.90 -2.37
N GLN A 228 29.39 14.74 -1.32
CA GLN A 228 29.99 15.84 -0.56
C GLN A 228 30.79 16.81 -1.43
N GLN A 229 31.76 16.31 -2.20
CA GLN A 229 32.61 17.17 -3.03
C GLN A 229 31.77 17.98 -4.04
N GLN A 230 30.87 17.29 -4.76
CA GLN A 230 29.98 17.92 -5.71
C GLN A 230 29.07 18.98 -5.05
N TYR A 231 28.62 18.72 -3.81
CA TYR A 231 27.79 19.64 -3.06
C TYR A 231 28.55 20.89 -2.62
N LEU A 232 29.81 20.75 -2.19
CA LEU A 232 30.67 21.87 -1.81
C LEU A 232 31.00 22.77 -3.02
N GLU A 233 31.24 22.18 -4.19
CA GLU A 233 31.50 22.92 -5.43
C GLU A 233 30.24 23.59 -5.99
N ASN A 234 29.12 22.86 -6.07
CA ASN A 234 27.86 23.35 -6.59
C ASN A 234 26.65 22.64 -5.96
N PRO A 235 26.06 23.20 -4.89
CA PRO A 235 24.93 22.59 -4.17
C PRO A 235 23.73 22.27 -5.07
N ARG A 236 23.44 23.13 -6.05
CA ARG A 236 22.30 22.95 -6.96
C ARG A 236 22.52 21.78 -7.91
N ALA A 237 23.75 21.62 -8.43
CA ALA A 237 24.10 20.52 -9.30
C ALA A 237 24.08 19.18 -8.55
N ALA A 238 24.64 19.12 -7.34
CA ALA A 238 24.61 17.92 -6.49
C ALA A 238 23.17 17.48 -6.15
N VAL A 239 22.30 18.42 -5.79
CA VAL A 239 20.88 18.13 -5.53
C VAL A 239 20.18 17.53 -6.75
N ARG A 240 20.44 18.06 -7.95
CA ARG A 240 19.87 17.53 -9.19
C ARG A 240 20.40 16.12 -9.48
N ALA A 241 21.72 15.94 -9.45
CA ALA A 241 22.36 14.66 -9.68
C ALA A 241 21.86 13.57 -8.70
N TYR A 242 21.71 13.91 -7.42
CA TYR A 242 21.14 13.00 -6.43
C TYR A 242 19.67 12.67 -6.72
N THR A 243 18.88 13.67 -7.12
CA THR A 243 17.46 13.48 -7.47
C THR A 243 17.32 12.57 -8.71
N ASP A 244 18.19 12.73 -9.69
CA ASP A 244 18.19 11.91 -10.91
C ASP A 244 18.61 10.46 -10.63
N GLU A 245 19.60 10.23 -9.76
CA GLU A 245 19.94 8.88 -9.31
C GLU A 245 18.79 8.26 -8.51
N LEU A 246 18.13 9.03 -7.64
CA LEU A 246 16.95 8.57 -6.93
C LEU A 246 15.80 8.18 -7.89
N GLN A 247 15.54 8.99 -8.92
CA GLN A 247 14.55 8.70 -9.96
C GLN A 247 14.84 7.35 -10.62
N LYS A 248 16.09 7.12 -11.04
CA LYS A 248 16.55 5.87 -11.65
C LYS A 248 16.37 4.67 -10.73
N GLN A 249 16.75 4.80 -9.46
CA GLN A 249 16.64 3.72 -8.47
C GLN A 249 15.18 3.39 -8.16
N MET A 250 14.33 4.40 -7.98
CA MET A 250 12.90 4.19 -7.73
C MET A 250 12.17 3.59 -8.94
N GLY A 251 12.52 3.99 -10.17
CA GLY A 251 11.92 3.41 -11.39
C GLY A 251 12.11 1.89 -11.47
N GLN A 252 13.25 1.37 -11.04
CA GLN A 252 13.52 -0.08 -11.01
C GLN A 252 12.67 -0.85 -9.97
N LEU A 253 12.13 -0.15 -8.97
CA LEU A 253 11.30 -0.72 -7.92
C LEU A 253 9.82 -0.75 -8.29
N LEU A 254 9.44 -0.16 -9.43
CA LEU A 254 8.07 0.05 -9.89
C LEU A 254 7.80 -0.62 -11.24
N LEU A 255 6.52 -0.65 -11.60
CA LEU A 255 6.06 -0.96 -12.95
C LEU A 255 6.12 0.34 -13.77
N ASP A 256 7.33 0.79 -14.09
CA ASP A 256 7.57 2.09 -14.71
C ASP A 256 7.11 2.10 -16.18
N THR A 257 5.82 2.41 -16.40
CA THR A 257 5.23 2.63 -17.72
C THR A 257 5.70 3.97 -18.30
N ARG A 258 5.77 4.10 -19.62
CA ARG A 258 6.26 5.35 -20.26
C ARG A 258 5.20 6.44 -20.36
N ASP A 259 3.94 6.05 -20.52
CA ASP A 259 2.80 6.96 -20.70
C ASP A 259 1.48 6.32 -20.25
N GLU A 260 0.40 7.10 -20.39
CA GLU A 260 -0.97 6.67 -20.09
C GLU A 260 -1.41 5.49 -20.98
N GLU A 261 -0.94 5.40 -22.23
CA GLU A 261 -1.33 4.31 -23.13
C GLU A 261 -0.79 2.95 -22.66
N GLU A 262 0.47 2.89 -22.20
CA GLU A 262 1.04 1.67 -21.59
C GLU A 262 0.33 1.31 -20.28
N GLU A 263 -0.01 2.31 -19.48
CA GLU A 263 -0.68 2.17 -18.20
C GLU A 263 -2.08 1.56 -18.33
N GLU A 264 -2.84 1.93 -19.37
CA GLU A 264 -4.14 1.33 -19.70
C GLU A 264 -4.07 -0.18 -19.94
N LEU A 265 -2.93 -0.71 -20.41
CA LEU A 265 -2.78 -2.14 -20.75
C LEU A 265 -2.44 -3.01 -19.52
N ILE A 266 -1.91 -2.42 -18.45
CA ILE A 266 -1.44 -3.16 -17.26
C ILE A 266 -2.51 -4.04 -16.61
N PRO A 267 -3.78 -3.60 -16.43
CA PRO A 267 -4.82 -4.46 -15.85
C PRO A 267 -5.03 -5.76 -16.64
N LEU A 268 -5.10 -5.69 -17.97
CA LEU A 268 -5.25 -6.85 -18.83
C LEU A 268 -3.98 -7.73 -18.81
N ALA A 269 -2.81 -7.11 -18.95
CA ALA A 269 -1.52 -7.78 -18.86
C ALA A 269 -1.38 -8.59 -17.56
N ARG A 270 -1.88 -8.03 -16.45
CA ARG A 270 -1.91 -8.70 -15.15
C ARG A 270 -2.80 -9.94 -15.16
N GLU A 271 -3.97 -9.89 -15.81
CA GLU A 271 -4.82 -11.07 -15.95
C GLU A 271 -4.13 -12.17 -16.77
N ILE A 272 -3.45 -11.78 -17.85
CA ILE A 272 -2.71 -12.70 -18.73
C ILE A 272 -1.56 -13.37 -17.98
N VAL A 273 -0.71 -12.58 -17.32
CA VAL A 273 0.44 -13.06 -16.54
C VAL A 273 0.05 -14.05 -15.45
N ARG A 274 -1.08 -13.81 -14.78
CA ARG A 274 -1.62 -14.75 -13.77
C ARG A 274 -2.03 -16.09 -14.41
N GLY A 275 -2.62 -16.04 -15.60
CA GLY A 275 -3.13 -17.20 -16.30
C GLY A 275 -4.08 -18.05 -15.44
N LYS A 276 -3.88 -19.38 -15.43
CA LYS A 276 -4.69 -20.32 -14.64
C LYS A 276 -4.37 -20.35 -13.15
N LYS A 277 -3.17 -19.89 -12.74
CA LYS A 277 -2.66 -20.01 -11.37
C LYS A 277 -2.75 -18.68 -10.61
N GLN A 278 -2.70 -18.75 -9.28
CA GLN A 278 -2.60 -17.55 -8.46
C GLN A 278 -1.13 -17.30 -8.14
N LEU A 279 -0.53 -16.32 -8.81
CA LEU A 279 0.85 -15.90 -8.54
C LEU A 279 0.94 -15.11 -7.23
N SER A 280 2.10 -15.16 -6.58
CA SER A 280 2.44 -14.22 -5.52
C SER A 280 2.61 -12.81 -6.08
N PRO A 281 2.37 -11.74 -5.27
CA PRO A 281 2.57 -10.36 -5.73
C PRO A 281 3.97 -10.11 -6.32
N LYS A 282 5.01 -10.72 -5.74
CA LYS A 282 6.39 -10.62 -6.25
C LYS A 282 6.57 -11.27 -7.63
N GLU A 283 6.12 -12.51 -7.80
CA GLU A 283 6.26 -13.22 -9.09
C GLU A 283 5.51 -12.51 -10.21
N GLU A 284 4.31 -12.02 -9.91
CA GLU A 284 3.52 -11.24 -10.86
C GLU A 284 4.20 -9.93 -11.25
N PHE A 285 4.77 -9.20 -10.27
CA PHE A 285 5.51 -7.97 -10.52
C PHE A 285 6.67 -8.19 -11.50
N PHE A 286 7.52 -9.20 -11.27
CA PHE A 286 8.67 -9.42 -12.15
C PHE A 286 8.28 -9.89 -13.56
N LYS A 287 7.18 -10.65 -13.69
CA LYS A 287 6.64 -11.01 -15.00
C LYS A 287 6.08 -9.80 -15.74
N LEU A 288 5.36 -8.92 -15.05
CA LEU A 288 4.87 -7.66 -15.63
C LEU A 288 6.03 -6.74 -16.03
N GLN A 289 7.08 -6.65 -15.21
CA GLN A 289 8.28 -5.91 -15.56
C GLN A 289 8.99 -6.50 -16.80
N GLN A 290 8.98 -7.83 -16.96
CA GLN A 290 9.50 -8.48 -18.17
C GLN A 290 8.63 -8.19 -19.40
N ALA A 291 7.30 -8.21 -19.26
CA ALA A 291 6.38 -7.83 -20.32
C ALA A 291 6.60 -6.36 -20.75
N LEU A 292 6.71 -5.44 -19.80
CA LEU A 292 7.03 -4.03 -20.06
C LEU A 292 8.34 -3.84 -20.82
N LYS A 293 9.40 -4.59 -20.45
CA LYS A 293 10.66 -4.56 -21.20
C LYS A 293 10.48 -5.03 -22.66
N LYS A 294 9.61 -6.02 -22.92
CA LYS A 294 9.29 -6.44 -24.29
C LYS A 294 8.52 -5.35 -25.02
N TRP A 295 7.57 -4.69 -24.36
CA TRP A 295 6.77 -3.59 -24.94
C TRP A 295 7.64 -2.39 -25.31
N HIS A 296 8.54 -2.00 -24.42
CA HIS A 296 9.51 -0.93 -24.67
C HIS A 296 10.37 -1.23 -25.89
N ARG A 297 10.90 -2.46 -26.01
CA ARG A 297 11.65 -2.88 -27.20
C ARG A 297 10.81 -2.86 -28.47
N LEU A 298 9.57 -3.36 -28.42
CA LEU A 298 8.66 -3.36 -29.57
C LEU A 298 8.41 -1.93 -30.06
N ARG A 299 8.14 -1.02 -29.12
CA ARG A 299 7.91 0.41 -29.38
C ARG A 299 9.14 1.11 -29.94
N ASP A 300 10.32 0.80 -29.42
CA ASP A 300 11.58 1.38 -29.89
C ASP A 300 11.98 0.86 -31.28
N GLN A 301 11.55 -0.35 -31.65
CA GLN A 301 11.86 -0.99 -32.94
C GLN A 301 10.88 -0.60 -34.05
N SER A 302 9.57 -0.54 -33.76
CA SER A 302 8.55 -0.23 -34.76
C SER A 302 7.30 0.37 -34.12
N ALA A 303 7.01 1.63 -34.45
CA ALA A 303 5.78 2.31 -34.04
C ALA A 303 4.53 1.62 -34.60
N GLU A 304 4.62 1.04 -35.80
CA GLU A 304 3.53 0.30 -36.44
C GLU A 304 3.20 -0.99 -35.66
N GLN A 305 4.22 -1.80 -35.34
CA GLN A 305 4.02 -3.04 -34.58
C GLN A 305 3.51 -2.74 -33.16
N TRP A 306 4.00 -1.67 -32.53
CA TRP A 306 3.49 -1.21 -31.24
C TRP A 306 2.00 -0.83 -31.31
N SER A 307 1.62 -0.04 -32.31
CA SER A 307 0.23 0.37 -32.52
C SER A 307 -0.68 -0.85 -32.77
N ALA A 308 -0.23 -1.80 -33.60
CA ALA A 308 -0.95 -3.04 -33.88
C ALA A 308 -1.13 -3.91 -32.62
N PHE A 309 -0.07 -4.10 -31.83
CA PHE A 309 -0.13 -4.83 -30.56
C PHE A 309 -1.10 -4.16 -29.58
N ARG A 310 -1.01 -2.84 -29.42
CA ARG A 310 -1.91 -2.06 -28.56
C ARG A 310 -3.36 -2.18 -29.00
N GLN A 311 -3.64 -2.07 -30.30
CA GLN A 311 -4.99 -2.23 -30.82
C GLN A 311 -5.53 -3.64 -30.60
N THR A 312 -4.69 -4.66 -30.77
CA THR A 312 -5.04 -6.06 -30.50
C THR A 312 -5.37 -6.28 -29.03
N MET A 313 -4.57 -5.73 -28.10
CA MET A 313 -4.85 -5.74 -26.67
C MET A 313 -6.19 -5.07 -26.34
N LYS A 314 -6.45 -3.87 -26.89
CA LYS A 314 -7.69 -3.12 -26.68
C LYS A 314 -8.92 -3.87 -27.22
N ASN A 315 -8.83 -4.40 -28.44
CA ASN A 315 -9.89 -5.21 -29.06
C ASN A 315 -10.16 -6.49 -28.25
N TYR A 316 -9.11 -7.17 -27.81
CA TYR A 316 -9.21 -8.36 -26.96
C TYR A 316 -9.91 -8.03 -25.64
N GLU A 317 -9.49 -6.96 -24.96
CA GLU A 317 -10.14 -6.51 -23.71
C GLU A 317 -11.61 -6.13 -23.92
N GLN A 318 -11.90 -5.39 -24.99
CA GLN A 318 -13.25 -4.96 -25.32
C GLN A 318 -14.17 -6.17 -25.55
N ARG A 319 -13.75 -7.17 -26.33
CA ARG A 319 -14.53 -8.39 -26.55
C ARG A 319 -14.79 -9.16 -25.24
N LEU A 320 -13.79 -9.24 -24.36
CA LEU A 320 -14.00 -9.84 -23.02
C LEU A 320 -15.09 -9.10 -22.24
N ARG A 321 -15.08 -7.76 -22.27
CA ARG A 321 -16.05 -6.91 -21.56
C ARG A 321 -17.46 -7.02 -22.15
N GLU A 322 -17.60 -6.98 -23.47
CA GLU A 322 -18.89 -7.09 -24.18
C GLU A 322 -19.59 -8.40 -23.87
N TRP A 323 -18.86 -9.51 -23.94
CA TRP A 323 -19.36 -10.83 -23.58
C TRP A 323 -19.40 -11.08 -22.07
N GLN A 324 -18.88 -10.13 -21.29
CA GLN A 324 -18.78 -10.17 -19.84
C GLN A 324 -18.15 -11.50 -19.35
N ILE A 325 -17.10 -11.91 -20.04
CA ILE A 325 -16.19 -13.00 -19.69
C ILE A 325 -14.85 -12.42 -19.23
N ASN A 326 -13.98 -13.23 -18.64
CA ASN A 326 -12.65 -12.81 -18.25
C ASN A 326 -11.59 -13.74 -18.86
N HIS A 327 -10.33 -13.29 -18.91
CA HIS A 327 -9.25 -14.09 -19.50
C HIS A 327 -9.11 -15.47 -18.83
N ARG A 328 -9.36 -15.54 -17.52
CA ARG A 328 -9.33 -16.81 -16.78
C ARG A 328 -10.41 -17.81 -17.24
N ALA A 329 -11.61 -17.35 -17.61
CA ALA A 329 -12.66 -18.22 -18.11
C ALA A 329 -12.25 -18.89 -19.44
N LEU A 330 -11.63 -18.13 -20.35
CA LEU A 330 -11.07 -18.65 -21.61
C LEU A 330 -10.00 -19.72 -21.39
N LEU A 331 -9.22 -19.61 -20.31
CA LEU A 331 -8.19 -20.59 -19.99
C LEU A 331 -8.74 -21.85 -19.29
N ARG A 332 -9.81 -21.71 -18.48
CA ARG A 332 -10.38 -22.83 -17.73
C ARG A 332 -11.29 -23.70 -18.59
N GLN A 333 -12.09 -23.08 -19.47
CA GLN A 333 -13.02 -23.68 -20.44
C GLN A 333 -14.16 -24.53 -19.87
N HIS A 334 -13.93 -25.27 -18.78
CA HIS A 334 -14.90 -26.21 -18.19
C HIS A 334 -15.20 -25.88 -16.72
N ILE A 335 -16.47 -26.03 -16.35
CA ILE A 335 -16.94 -25.96 -14.98
C ILE A 335 -16.62 -27.27 -14.28
N LYS A 336 -15.93 -27.20 -13.14
CA LYS A 336 -15.70 -28.36 -12.28
C LYS A 336 -16.90 -28.58 -11.35
N PRO A 337 -17.48 -29.79 -11.25
CA PRO A 337 -18.61 -30.07 -10.34
C PRO A 337 -18.33 -29.67 -8.89
N ALA A 338 -17.10 -29.88 -8.41
CA ALA A 338 -16.68 -29.46 -7.07
C ALA A 338 -16.82 -27.93 -6.84
N ASN A 339 -16.58 -27.10 -7.86
CA ASN A 339 -16.76 -25.64 -7.75
C ASN A 339 -18.25 -25.27 -7.67
N MET A 340 -19.11 -26.01 -8.36
CA MET A 340 -20.57 -25.81 -8.30
C MET A 340 -21.09 -26.18 -6.91
N LEU A 341 -20.70 -27.35 -6.38
CA LEU A 341 -21.04 -27.76 -5.02
C LEU A 341 -20.57 -26.74 -3.99
N LEU A 342 -19.34 -26.23 -4.13
CA LEU A 342 -18.79 -25.21 -3.24
C LEU A 342 -19.57 -23.89 -3.29
N LEU A 343 -20.07 -23.50 -4.47
CA LEU A 343 -20.93 -22.31 -4.58
C LEU A 343 -22.30 -22.56 -3.94
N LEU A 344 -22.89 -23.74 -4.13
CA LEU A 344 -24.18 -24.09 -3.52
C LEU A 344 -24.07 -24.09 -1.99
N LEU A 345 -23.11 -24.81 -1.43
CA LEU A 345 -22.89 -24.89 0.03
C LEU A 345 -22.43 -23.54 0.61
N GLY A 346 -21.68 -22.76 -0.16
CA GLY A 346 -21.19 -21.44 0.24
C GLY A 346 -22.25 -20.34 0.21
N ALA A 347 -23.41 -20.56 -0.40
CA ALA A 347 -24.43 -19.52 -0.57
C ALA A 347 -24.98 -19.01 0.76
N LEU A 348 -25.32 -19.90 1.71
CA LEU A 348 -25.87 -19.51 3.01
C LEU A 348 -24.83 -18.76 3.89
N PRO A 349 -23.59 -19.24 4.07
CA PRO A 349 -22.57 -18.48 4.80
C PRO A 349 -22.22 -17.15 4.12
N ALA A 350 -22.24 -17.09 2.78
CA ALA A 350 -22.03 -15.84 2.05
C ALA A 350 -23.17 -14.86 2.24
N LEU A 351 -24.43 -15.33 2.26
CA LEU A 351 -25.59 -14.51 2.57
C LEU A 351 -25.51 -13.95 3.99
N TYR A 352 -25.15 -14.78 4.97
CA TYR A 352 -24.88 -14.34 6.34
C TYR A 352 -23.79 -13.27 6.39
N GLY A 353 -22.67 -13.48 5.69
CA GLY A 353 -21.59 -12.49 5.59
C GLY A 353 -22.03 -11.18 4.94
N TRP A 354 -22.83 -11.24 3.87
CA TRP A 354 -23.38 -10.07 3.20
C TRP A 354 -24.33 -9.28 4.11
N LEU A 355 -25.29 -9.95 4.77
CA LEU A 355 -26.28 -9.33 5.64
C LEU A 355 -25.62 -8.58 6.81
N ASN A 356 -24.71 -9.25 7.54
CA ASN A 356 -24.05 -8.64 8.70
C ASN A 356 -23.11 -7.49 8.32
N ASN A 357 -22.62 -7.45 7.08
CA ASN A 357 -21.75 -6.39 6.62
C ASN A 357 -22.47 -5.33 5.76
N LEU A 358 -23.78 -5.46 5.54
CA LEU A 358 -24.55 -4.56 4.69
C LEU A 358 -24.54 -3.13 5.21
N LEU A 359 -24.84 -2.92 6.50
CA LEU A 359 -24.87 -1.59 7.12
C LEU A 359 -23.49 -0.90 7.16
N PRO A 360 -22.41 -1.54 7.66
CA PRO A 360 -21.09 -0.90 7.66
C PRO A 360 -20.57 -0.64 6.24
N VAL A 361 -20.75 -1.57 5.29
CA VAL A 361 -20.29 -1.38 3.90
C VAL A 361 -21.10 -0.30 3.19
N THR A 362 -22.42 -0.24 3.37
CA THR A 362 -23.23 0.82 2.74
C THR A 362 -22.91 2.18 3.31
N THR A 363 -22.70 2.28 4.63
CA THR A 363 -22.25 3.52 5.29
C THR A 363 -20.89 3.95 4.76
N LEU A 364 -19.94 3.04 4.70
CA LEU A 364 -18.62 3.24 4.10
C LEU A 364 -18.74 3.80 2.68
N CYS A 365 -19.48 3.14 1.80
CA CYS A 365 -19.61 3.56 0.41
C CYS A 365 -20.35 4.89 0.23
N ARG A 366 -21.35 5.20 1.08
CA ARG A 366 -22.10 6.47 1.01
C ARG A 366 -21.27 7.64 1.54
N LEU A 367 -20.68 7.47 2.72
CA LEU A 367 -19.88 8.52 3.35
C LEU A 367 -18.60 8.78 2.56
N SER A 368 -17.94 7.74 2.07
CA SER A 368 -16.79 7.89 1.16
C SER A 368 -17.18 8.69 -0.06
N ARG A 369 -18.28 8.37 -0.75
CA ARG A 369 -18.74 9.15 -1.91
C ARG A 369 -19.06 10.61 -1.59
N LYS A 370 -19.63 10.88 -0.42
CA LYS A 370 -19.97 12.25 0.02
C LYS A 370 -18.72 13.09 0.35
N LEU A 371 -17.68 12.47 0.90
CA LEU A 371 -16.43 13.15 1.29
C LEU A 371 -15.41 13.20 0.15
N ASN A 372 -15.53 12.33 -0.86
CA ASN A 372 -14.55 12.16 -1.92
C ASN A 372 -14.66 13.27 -2.97
N GLN A 373 -14.03 14.41 -2.69
CA GLN A 373 -13.87 15.52 -3.64
C GLN A 373 -12.72 15.27 -4.64
N ASP A 374 -11.71 14.47 -4.25
CA ASP A 374 -10.58 14.06 -5.09
C ASP A 374 -10.45 12.52 -5.11
N PRO A 375 -10.62 11.88 -6.28
CA PRO A 375 -10.51 10.43 -6.45
C PRO A 375 -9.26 9.77 -5.81
N SER A 376 -8.17 10.51 -5.65
CA SER A 376 -6.91 10.06 -5.05
C SER A 376 -7.01 9.78 -3.54
N TYR A 377 -8.02 10.35 -2.87
CA TYR A 377 -8.29 10.14 -1.44
C TYR A 377 -9.29 9.01 -1.18
N ASP A 378 -9.89 8.40 -2.21
CA ASP A 378 -10.86 7.30 -2.05
C ASP A 378 -10.36 6.15 -1.14
N PRO A 379 -9.12 5.63 -1.30
CA PRO A 379 -8.60 4.59 -0.39
C PRO A 379 -8.46 5.08 1.06
N THR A 380 -8.11 6.36 1.22
CA THR A 380 -7.91 7.00 2.53
C THR A 380 -9.22 7.12 3.28
N TYR A 381 -10.24 7.69 2.64
CA TYR A 381 -11.56 7.79 3.24
C TYR A 381 -12.14 6.42 3.55
N LYS A 382 -12.01 5.45 2.62
CA LYS A 382 -12.50 4.10 2.87
C LYS A 382 -11.83 3.46 4.07
N PHE A 383 -10.51 3.54 4.18
CA PHE A 383 -9.79 2.96 5.32
C PHE A 383 -10.16 3.65 6.64
N GLY A 384 -10.16 4.98 6.68
CA GLY A 384 -10.50 5.75 7.87
C GLY A 384 -11.94 5.55 8.34
N ILE A 385 -12.91 5.62 7.42
CA ILE A 385 -14.33 5.35 7.73
C ILE A 385 -14.50 3.91 8.20
N ALA A 386 -13.83 2.94 7.57
CA ALA A 386 -13.94 1.54 7.96
C ALA A 386 -13.45 1.28 9.40
N LEU A 387 -12.39 1.97 9.83
CA LEU A 387 -11.87 1.88 11.20
C LEU A 387 -12.87 2.34 12.28
N ILE A 388 -13.87 3.16 11.91
CA ILE A 388 -14.88 3.67 12.83
C ILE A 388 -16.22 2.95 12.64
N ALA A 389 -16.69 2.88 11.39
CA ALA A 389 -18.00 2.32 11.07
C ALA A 389 -18.09 0.83 11.44
N PHE A 390 -17.09 0.01 11.12
CA PHE A 390 -17.17 -1.42 11.39
C PHE A 390 -17.23 -1.72 12.89
N PRO A 391 -16.33 -1.20 13.75
CA PRO A 391 -16.46 -1.41 15.20
C PRO A 391 -17.79 -0.92 15.77
N LEU A 392 -18.28 0.24 15.31
CA LEU A 392 -19.55 0.80 15.78
C LEU A 392 -20.74 -0.10 15.42
N PHE A 393 -20.87 -0.50 14.14
CA PHE A 393 -21.96 -1.36 13.71
C PHE A 393 -21.86 -2.75 14.32
N TYR A 394 -20.66 -3.31 14.44
CA TYR A 394 -20.48 -4.60 15.11
C TYR A 394 -20.83 -4.54 16.59
N ALA A 395 -20.45 -3.47 17.30
CA ALA A 395 -20.85 -3.29 18.71
C ALA A 395 -22.38 -3.25 18.86
N LEU A 396 -23.07 -2.52 17.97
CA LEU A 396 -24.53 -2.47 17.95
C LEU A 396 -25.16 -3.83 17.63
N GLN A 397 -24.61 -4.55 16.65
CA GLN A 397 -25.06 -5.89 16.27
C GLN A 397 -24.87 -6.89 17.41
N ILE A 398 -23.71 -6.88 18.08
CA ILE A 398 -23.41 -7.77 19.21
C ILE A 398 -24.32 -7.45 20.39
N TRP A 399 -24.53 -6.17 20.69
CA TRP A 399 -25.46 -5.74 21.73
C TRP A 399 -26.89 -6.22 21.42
N ALA A 400 -27.35 -6.02 20.18
CA ALA A 400 -28.67 -6.46 19.75
C ALA A 400 -28.81 -7.99 19.83
N PHE A 401 -27.80 -8.72 19.37
CA PHE A 401 -27.76 -10.17 19.45
C PHE A 401 -27.80 -10.65 20.91
N ALA A 402 -26.99 -10.06 21.80
CA ALA A 402 -26.97 -10.40 23.21
C ALA A 402 -28.29 -10.11 23.94
N LYS A 403 -29.08 -9.14 23.45
CA LYS A 403 -30.38 -8.77 24.04
C LYS A 403 -31.56 -9.61 23.54
N TRP A 404 -31.54 -10.00 22.26
CA TRP A 404 -32.74 -10.55 21.61
C TRP A 404 -32.56 -11.94 20.99
N ALA A 405 -31.35 -12.51 20.94
CA ALA A 405 -31.16 -13.84 20.39
C ALA A 405 -31.68 -14.93 21.37
N PRO A 406 -32.63 -15.79 20.96
CA PRO A 406 -33.26 -16.79 21.84
C PRO A 406 -32.38 -18.01 22.17
N LEU A 407 -31.08 -18.03 21.81
CA LEU A 407 -30.18 -19.15 22.10
C LEU A 407 -29.64 -19.09 23.54
N SER A 408 -30.49 -19.49 24.49
CA SER A 408 -30.07 -19.95 25.81
C SER A 408 -29.56 -21.39 25.71
N ILE A 409 -28.34 -21.58 25.18
CA ILE A 409 -27.60 -22.83 25.47
C ILE A 409 -27.16 -22.68 26.92
N ALA A 410 -28.01 -23.18 27.81
CA ALA A 410 -27.91 -23.14 29.25
C ALA A 410 -26.78 -24.02 29.77
N TRP A 411 -25.53 -23.61 29.53
CA TRP A 411 -24.34 -24.02 30.28
C TRP A 411 -23.48 -22.76 30.43
N HIS A 412 -23.71 -22.00 31.50
CA HIS A 412 -22.93 -20.82 31.92
C HIS A 412 -22.72 -19.72 30.85
N GLY A 413 -23.81 -19.00 30.52
CA GLY A 413 -23.73 -17.58 30.15
C GLY A 413 -24.08 -17.22 28.69
N TYR A 414 -25.00 -16.25 28.56
CA TYR A 414 -25.29 -15.43 27.37
C TYR A 414 -24.04 -14.83 26.69
N GLU A 415 -22.89 -14.86 27.36
CA GLU A 415 -21.61 -14.30 26.92
C GLU A 415 -21.00 -15.13 25.78
N LEU A 416 -21.04 -16.47 25.84
CA LEU A 416 -20.34 -17.30 24.84
C LEU A 416 -20.94 -17.15 23.43
N SER A 417 -22.27 -17.11 23.30
CA SER A 417 -22.94 -16.94 22.00
C SER A 417 -22.67 -15.56 21.39
N ALA A 418 -22.62 -14.51 22.22
CA ALA A 418 -22.23 -13.16 21.79
C ALA A 418 -20.76 -13.10 21.33
N TRP A 419 -19.85 -13.78 22.03
CA TRP A 419 -18.44 -13.88 21.63
C TRP A 419 -18.26 -14.68 20.34
N LEU A 420 -19.01 -15.76 20.15
CA LEU A 420 -19.01 -16.53 18.89
C LEU A 420 -19.55 -15.69 17.72
N TYR A 421 -20.63 -14.93 17.95
CA TYR A 421 -21.16 -14.01 16.96
C TYR A 421 -20.14 -12.90 16.62
N PHE A 422 -19.51 -12.27 17.61
CA PHE A 422 -18.43 -11.32 17.39
C PHE A 422 -17.30 -11.92 16.54
N ALA A 423 -16.86 -13.13 16.89
CA ALA A 423 -15.79 -13.84 16.19
C ALA A 423 -16.15 -14.19 14.74
N SER A 424 -17.44 -14.33 14.39
CA SER A 424 -17.89 -14.68 13.04
C SER A 424 -18.05 -13.48 12.10
N LEU A 425 -18.24 -12.26 12.59
CA LEU A 425 -18.55 -11.07 11.76
C LEU A 425 -17.50 -10.77 10.69
N ILE A 426 -16.22 -10.70 11.08
CA ILE A 426 -15.11 -10.41 10.15
C ILE A 426 -14.87 -11.57 9.18
N PRO A 427 -14.72 -12.84 9.64
CA PRO A 427 -14.57 -13.97 8.72
C PRO A 427 -15.72 -14.12 7.74
N ALA A 428 -16.96 -13.87 8.16
CA ALA A 428 -18.12 -13.94 7.28
C ALA A 428 -18.08 -12.87 6.19
N GLY A 429 -17.68 -11.64 6.51
CA GLY A 429 -17.49 -10.58 5.52
C GLY A 429 -16.38 -10.91 4.50
N ILE A 430 -15.27 -11.47 4.97
CA ILE A 430 -14.17 -11.95 4.11
C ILE A 430 -14.64 -13.10 3.22
N PHE A 431 -15.40 -14.04 3.79
CA PHE A 431 -15.96 -15.18 3.06
C PHE A 431 -16.91 -14.73 1.96
N TYR A 432 -17.81 -13.77 2.26
CA TYR A 432 -18.67 -13.17 1.25
C TYR A 432 -17.86 -12.53 0.11
N GLU A 433 -16.80 -11.78 0.40
CA GLU A 433 -15.95 -11.18 -0.64
C GLU A 433 -15.33 -12.25 -1.56
N TRP A 434 -14.75 -13.29 -0.96
CA TRP A 434 -14.20 -14.43 -1.68
C TRP A 434 -15.27 -15.17 -2.51
N TYR A 435 -16.46 -15.34 -1.95
CA TYR A 435 -17.59 -16.01 -2.60
C TYR A 435 -18.07 -15.20 -3.81
N ALA A 436 -18.19 -13.88 -3.66
CA ALA A 436 -18.56 -12.96 -4.73
C ALA A 436 -17.52 -12.93 -5.86
N GLU A 437 -16.21 -13.03 -5.57
CA GLU A 437 -15.17 -13.23 -6.59
C GLU A 437 -15.38 -14.55 -7.35
N ARG A 438 -15.64 -15.66 -6.64
CA ARG A 438 -15.85 -16.97 -7.28
C ARG A 438 -17.14 -17.06 -8.09
N LEU A 439 -18.21 -16.44 -7.60
CA LEU A 439 -19.48 -16.39 -8.32
C LEU A 439 -19.35 -15.60 -9.63
N ARG A 440 -18.55 -14.51 -9.63
CA ARG A 440 -18.23 -13.78 -10.87
C ARG A 440 -17.43 -14.63 -11.85
N ASP A 441 -16.37 -15.30 -11.39
CA ASP A 441 -15.59 -16.23 -12.23
C ASP A 441 -16.46 -17.35 -12.81
N PHE A 442 -17.40 -17.88 -12.02
CA PHE A 442 -18.33 -18.92 -12.45
C PHE A 442 -19.34 -18.40 -13.49
N ARG A 443 -19.92 -17.21 -13.29
CA ARG A 443 -20.80 -16.57 -14.28
C ARG A 443 -20.09 -16.29 -15.60
N ALA A 444 -18.83 -15.84 -15.54
CA ALA A 444 -17.99 -15.66 -16.74
C ALA A 444 -17.78 -16.99 -17.49
N LEU A 445 -17.56 -18.08 -16.75
CA LEU A 445 -17.38 -19.41 -17.34
C LEU A 445 -18.68 -19.97 -17.95
N LEU A 446 -19.84 -19.75 -17.31
CA LEU A 446 -21.14 -20.08 -17.90
C LEU A 446 -21.40 -19.31 -19.20
N ARG A 447 -21.02 -18.04 -19.25
CA ARG A 447 -21.12 -17.21 -20.47
C ARG A 447 -20.20 -17.72 -21.57
N TYR A 448 -18.96 -18.06 -21.23
CA TYR A 448 -18.04 -18.71 -22.15
C TYR A 448 -18.63 -19.99 -22.75
N GLN A 449 -19.22 -20.86 -21.92
CA GLN A 449 -19.86 -22.09 -22.42
C GLN A 449 -21.03 -21.82 -23.36
N LYS A 450 -21.82 -20.77 -23.11
CA LYS A 450 -22.91 -20.36 -24.02
C LYS A 450 -22.39 -19.82 -25.37
N LEU A 451 -21.20 -19.21 -25.38
CA LEU A 451 -20.59 -18.69 -26.61
C LEU A 451 -20.12 -19.82 -27.54
N LEU A 452 -19.64 -20.95 -26.99
CA LEU A 452 -19.20 -22.10 -27.76
C LEU A 452 -20.25 -22.58 -28.77
N SER A 453 -21.54 -22.51 -28.41
CA SER A 453 -22.63 -22.92 -29.30
C SER A 453 -23.24 -21.78 -30.11
N ARG A 454 -23.10 -20.51 -29.67
CA ARG A 454 -23.78 -19.36 -30.28
C ARG A 454 -22.92 -18.58 -31.27
N GLN A 455 -21.62 -18.47 -31.01
CA GLN A 455 -20.68 -17.62 -31.75
C GLN A 455 -19.31 -18.32 -31.84
N PRO A 456 -19.20 -19.50 -32.48
CA PRO A 456 -17.98 -20.29 -32.48
C PRO A 456 -16.84 -19.63 -33.28
N ILE A 457 -17.15 -18.89 -34.34
CA ILE A 457 -16.17 -18.24 -35.21
C ILE A 457 -15.52 -17.07 -34.48
N GLU A 458 -16.33 -16.18 -33.91
CA GLU A 458 -15.87 -15.00 -33.16
C GLU A 458 -15.10 -15.41 -31.91
N LEU A 459 -15.47 -16.53 -31.29
CA LEU A 459 -14.73 -17.09 -30.16
C LEU A 459 -13.37 -17.65 -30.58
N ALA A 460 -13.26 -18.26 -31.77
CA ALA A 460 -11.98 -18.70 -32.33
C ALA A 460 -11.06 -17.50 -32.63
N GLU A 461 -11.60 -16.41 -33.16
CA GLU A 461 -10.86 -15.14 -33.31
C GLU A 461 -10.39 -14.59 -31.96
N LEU A 462 -11.22 -14.65 -30.93
CA LEU A 462 -10.81 -14.22 -29.59
C LEU A 462 -9.66 -15.09 -29.04
N HIS A 463 -9.66 -16.38 -29.34
CA HIS A 463 -8.55 -17.28 -29.02
C HIS A 463 -7.27 -16.95 -29.80
N GLN A 464 -7.38 -16.55 -31.07
CA GLN A 464 -6.25 -16.05 -31.87
C GLN A 464 -5.66 -14.78 -31.25
N MET A 465 -6.50 -13.76 -30.97
CA MET A 465 -6.07 -12.52 -30.32
C MET A 465 -5.38 -12.79 -28.98
N ARG A 466 -5.89 -13.73 -28.18
CA ARG A 466 -5.25 -14.15 -26.92
C ARG A 466 -3.82 -14.65 -27.16
N LEU A 467 -3.63 -15.55 -28.13
CA LEU A 467 -2.31 -16.13 -28.43
C LEU A 467 -1.34 -15.06 -28.94
N GLU A 468 -1.80 -14.10 -29.72
CA GLU A 468 -0.97 -12.98 -30.18
C GLU A 468 -0.52 -12.10 -29.02
N VAL A 469 -1.44 -11.75 -28.13
CA VAL A 469 -1.19 -10.95 -26.94
C VAL A 469 -0.24 -11.66 -25.96
N GLU A 470 -0.42 -12.97 -25.76
CA GLU A 470 0.40 -13.79 -24.85
C GLU A 470 1.88 -13.84 -25.25
N LYS A 471 2.22 -13.65 -26.55
CA LYS A 471 3.63 -13.60 -27.01
C LYS A 471 4.45 -12.50 -26.32
N TYR A 472 3.80 -11.41 -25.95
CA TYR A 472 4.41 -10.22 -25.36
C TYR A 472 4.40 -10.20 -23.83
N HIS A 473 3.96 -11.29 -23.19
CA HIS A 473 3.94 -11.47 -21.72
C HIS A 473 4.83 -12.65 -21.31
#